data_AF-B0DHT1-F1
#
_entry.id   AF-B0DHT1-F1
#
_cell.length_a   1.000
_cell.length_b   1.000
_cell.length_c   1.000
_cell.angle_alpha   90.00
_cell.angle_beta   90.00
_cell.angle_gamma   90.00
#
_symmetry.space_group_name_H-M   'P 1'
#
loop_
_entity.id
_entity.type
_entity.pdbx_description
1 polymer ?
#
loop_
_entity_poly.entity_id
_entity_poly.type
_entity_poly.pdbx_seq_one_letter_code
_entity_poly.pdbx_strand_id
1 'polypeptide(L)'
;MLHIRCSHAGCPQRFKCQWGLTYHLRTVHRNSNWVNSDVPSVGEDFHDLDGLGHISPGAESAQPSWSQPPSPEPQQAPPPRPSQIFHPHLTGNPLPPGTLPLPRTAAQPTDWSPFESEIQCRTADFLYRCVEMSAGNIDELLELWALDKMKSDQLGPFTSYEHMYSSIDAIQLGDAPWKCFTVSYTGDVQPSDPSWKSAEYEVWFRDPEVIMTQMLDKPEFDGHFDYAPYIGLDKSGKQRWSDFMSGNYAWRHSEWYLPLL
;
A
#
# COMPACT_ATOMS: atom_id res chain seq x y z
N MET A 1 14.79 15.48 -7.73
CA MET A 1 13.84 14.55 -7.08
C MET A 1 14.22 14.36 -5.63
N LEU A 2 13.36 14.79 -4.70
CA LEU A 2 13.53 14.54 -3.27
C LEU A 2 13.33 13.04 -3.00
N HIS A 3 14.30 12.41 -2.33
CA HIS A 3 14.21 11.01 -1.91
C HIS A 3 14.04 10.95 -0.39
N ILE A 4 13.03 10.20 0.06
CA ILE A 4 12.71 10.01 1.47
C ILE A 4 13.62 8.91 2.03
N ARG A 5 14.33 9.18 3.14
CA ARG A 5 15.23 8.20 3.76
C ARG A 5 14.47 7.37 4.79
N CYS A 6 14.84 6.09 4.92
CA CYS A 6 14.39 5.29 6.05
C CYS A 6 14.84 5.92 7.38
N SER A 7 13.95 5.96 8.36
CA SER A 7 14.22 6.50 9.70
C SER A 7 14.90 5.50 10.64
N HIS A 8 15.04 4.23 10.24
CA HIS A 8 15.68 3.20 11.05
C HIS A 8 17.21 3.35 11.02
N ALA A 9 17.84 3.39 12.19
CA ALA A 9 19.28 3.62 12.33
C ALA A 9 20.09 2.57 11.54
N GLY A 10 20.99 3.05 10.68
CA GLY A 10 21.84 2.19 9.85
C GLY A 10 21.20 1.66 8.56
N CYS A 11 19.93 1.98 8.27
CA CYS A 11 19.29 1.56 7.03
C CYS A 11 19.60 2.55 5.87
N PRO A 12 20.30 2.13 4.80
CA PRO A 12 20.69 3.03 3.71
C PRO A 12 19.58 3.28 2.68
N GLN A 13 18.40 2.67 2.85
CA GLN A 13 17.35 2.67 1.83
C GLN A 13 16.68 4.03 1.67
N ARG A 14 16.44 4.40 0.41
CA ARG A 14 15.81 5.67 0.01
C ARG A 14 14.67 5.40 -0.97
N PHE A 15 13.58 6.14 -0.80
CA PHE A 15 12.33 5.91 -1.52
C PHE A 15 11.92 7.17 -2.27
N LYS A 16 11.26 6.97 -3.42
CA LYS A 16 10.74 8.05 -4.26
C LYS A 16 9.35 8.54 -3.80
N CYS A 17 8.65 7.75 -2.98
CA CYS A 17 7.33 8.05 -2.44
C CYS A 17 7.18 7.51 -1.01
N GLN A 18 6.25 8.07 -0.24
CA GLN A 18 6.01 7.71 1.17
C GLN A 18 5.56 6.24 1.31
N TRP A 19 4.76 5.76 0.36
CA TRP A 19 4.28 4.39 0.35
C TRP A 19 5.41 3.36 0.31
N GLY A 20 6.42 3.57 -0.54
CA GLY A 20 7.60 2.69 -0.61
C GLY A 20 8.38 2.64 0.70
N LEU A 21 8.45 3.76 1.42
CA LEU A 21 9.04 3.80 2.76
C LEU A 21 8.19 3.01 3.77
N THR A 22 6.86 3.17 3.77
CA THR A 22 5.97 2.45 4.68
C THR A 22 6.01 0.94 4.45
N TYR A 23 6.00 0.48 3.20
CA TYR A 23 6.13 -0.94 2.88
C TYR A 23 7.47 -1.51 3.36
N HIS A 24 8.57 -0.79 3.10
CA HIS A 24 9.89 -1.15 3.60
C HIS A 24 9.96 -1.23 5.13
N LEU A 25 9.39 -0.25 5.83
CA LEU A 25 9.34 -0.24 7.30
C LEU A 25 8.55 -1.44 7.86
N ARG A 26 7.47 -1.88 7.19
CA ARG A 26 6.66 -3.02 7.63
C ARG A 26 7.32 -4.37 7.37
N THR A 27 8.13 -4.46 6.33
CA THR A 27 8.68 -5.74 5.82
C THR A 27 10.11 -6.01 6.25
N VAL A 28 10.93 -4.95 6.35
CA VAL A 28 12.37 -5.05 6.65
C VAL A 28 12.66 -4.73 8.11
N HIS A 29 11.88 -3.84 8.71
CA HIS A 29 12.01 -3.48 10.12
C HIS A 29 10.86 -4.13 10.90
N ARG A 30 11.20 -4.90 11.95
CA ARG A 30 10.21 -5.59 12.76
C ARG A 30 9.32 -4.54 13.45
N ASN A 31 8.02 -4.56 13.18
CA ASN A 31 7.07 -3.69 13.88
C ASN A 31 6.93 -4.16 15.33
N SER A 32 7.20 -3.27 16.29
CA SER A 32 7.13 -3.56 17.74
C SER A 32 5.70 -3.80 18.25
N ASN A 33 4.68 -3.67 17.40
CA ASN A 33 3.26 -3.84 17.76
C ASN A 33 2.72 -5.25 17.52
N TRP A 34 3.57 -6.29 17.52
CA TRP A 34 3.07 -7.67 17.51
C TRP A 34 2.75 -8.12 18.94
N VAL A 35 1.46 -8.19 19.27
CA VAL A 35 0.97 -8.82 20.51
C VAL A 35 1.31 -10.31 20.44
N ASN A 36 2.19 -10.77 21.33
CA ASN A 36 2.54 -12.19 21.48
C ASN A 36 1.28 -13.01 21.71
N SER A 37 1.05 -14.02 20.87
CA SER A 37 0.22 -15.16 21.25
C SER A 37 1.12 -16.13 22.01
N ASP A 38 0.89 -16.25 23.31
CA ASP A 38 1.64 -17.12 24.22
C ASP A 38 1.61 -18.58 23.76
N VAL A 39 2.80 -19.18 23.59
CA VAL A 39 3.03 -20.62 23.76
C VAL A 39 4.38 -20.78 24.47
N PRO A 40 4.47 -21.49 25.62
CA PRO A 40 5.68 -21.51 26.44
C PRO A 40 6.67 -22.64 26.13
N SER A 41 7.89 -22.46 26.67
CA SER A 41 9.02 -23.41 26.85
C SER A 41 9.99 -23.50 25.66
N VAL A 42 11.33 -23.47 25.78
CA VAL A 42 12.31 -23.82 26.83
C VAL A 42 13.51 -22.86 26.62
N GLY A 43 14.01 -22.11 27.60
CA GLY A 43 15.05 -22.53 28.55
C GLY A 43 16.43 -22.65 27.87
N GLU A 44 17.30 -21.65 28.02
CA GLU A 44 18.72 -21.83 28.40
C GLU A 44 19.52 -20.50 28.30
N ASP A 45 20.22 -20.24 29.40
CA ASP A 45 21.09 -19.11 29.73
C ASP A 45 22.34 -19.02 28.83
N PHE A 46 22.92 -17.81 28.72
CA PHE A 46 24.31 -17.51 29.15
C PHE A 46 24.72 -16.06 28.78
N HIS A 47 24.91 -15.23 29.83
CA HIS A 47 26.10 -14.44 30.18
C HIS A 47 27.22 -14.29 29.12
N ASP A 48 28.01 -13.21 28.98
CA ASP A 48 28.28 -11.91 29.62
C ASP A 48 29.26 -11.23 28.62
N LEU A 49 29.09 -9.98 28.22
CA LEU A 49 29.71 -8.77 28.78
C LEU A 49 31.25 -8.64 28.65
N ASP A 50 31.61 -7.40 28.30
CA ASP A 50 32.92 -6.73 28.38
C ASP A 50 33.94 -6.95 27.24
N GLY A 51 34.62 -5.93 26.73
CA GLY A 51 34.76 -4.57 27.26
C GLY A 51 35.47 -3.62 26.30
N LEU A 52 35.22 -2.35 26.58
CA LEU A 52 35.55 -1.12 25.86
C LEU A 52 37.04 -0.77 25.83
N GLY A 53 37.45 0.07 24.87
CA GLY A 53 38.74 0.78 24.91
C GLY A 53 38.90 1.86 23.83
N HIS A 54 38.56 3.11 24.17
CA HIS A 54 38.70 4.35 23.40
C HIS A 54 40.16 4.71 23.00
N ILE A 55 40.44 5.07 21.73
CA ILE A 55 40.75 6.41 21.14
C ILE A 55 41.84 7.23 21.89
N SER A 56 43.00 7.59 21.32
CA SER A 56 43.23 8.76 20.41
C SER A 56 44.76 9.04 20.21
N PRO A 57 45.23 10.10 19.52
CA PRO A 57 45.48 10.22 18.07
C PRO A 57 46.95 10.60 17.72
N GLY A 58 47.31 10.65 16.43
CA GLY A 58 48.50 11.40 15.98
C GLY A 58 49.23 10.75 14.80
N ALA A 59 49.30 11.47 13.69
CA ALA A 59 49.73 11.02 12.38
C ALA A 59 51.26 11.03 12.19
N GLU A 60 51.78 10.13 11.34
CA GLU A 60 52.93 10.40 10.47
C GLU A 60 53.03 9.36 9.35
N SER A 61 53.19 9.85 8.12
CA SER A 61 53.11 9.11 6.86
C SER A 61 54.37 8.29 6.54
N ALA A 62 54.20 7.03 6.13
CA ALA A 62 55.16 6.31 5.29
C ALA A 62 54.44 5.25 4.41
N GLN A 63 54.94 5.09 3.18
CA GLN A 63 54.32 4.53 1.98
C GLN A 63 54.00 3.02 1.97
N PRO A 64 53.14 2.55 1.04
CA PRO A 64 52.58 1.19 1.01
C PRO A 64 53.55 0.14 0.46
N SER A 65 53.71 -0.96 1.21
CA SER A 65 54.22 -2.24 0.69
C SER A 65 53.04 -2.99 0.08
N TRP A 66 53.07 -3.21 -1.24
CA TRP A 66 52.05 -3.99 -1.95
C TRP A 66 52.18 -5.47 -1.61
N SER A 67 51.43 -5.94 -0.62
CA SER A 67 51.16 -7.37 -0.42
C SER A 67 50.14 -7.85 -1.45
N GLN A 68 50.42 -8.97 -2.10
CA GLN A 68 49.52 -9.60 -3.09
C GLN A 68 48.13 -9.90 -2.48
N PRO A 69 47.03 -9.74 -3.23
CA PRO A 69 45.70 -10.09 -2.75
C PRO A 69 45.57 -11.61 -2.53
N PRO A 70 44.88 -12.07 -1.47
CA PRO A 70 44.60 -13.49 -1.27
C PRO A 70 43.72 -14.03 -2.40
N SER A 71 44.01 -15.28 -2.79
CA SER A 71 43.28 -16.05 -3.79
C SER A 71 41.78 -16.07 -3.49
N PRO A 72 40.88 -15.94 -4.50
CA PRO A 72 39.45 -15.92 -4.27
C PRO A 72 38.98 -17.26 -3.70
N GLU A 73 38.38 -17.18 -2.52
CA GLU A 73 37.69 -18.28 -1.86
C GLU A 73 36.51 -18.74 -2.73
N PRO A 74 36.19 -20.06 -2.79
CA PRO A 74 35.06 -20.55 -3.59
C PRO A 74 33.78 -19.85 -3.17
N GLN A 75 33.21 -19.06 -4.07
CA GLN A 75 31.96 -18.33 -3.82
C GLN A 75 30.86 -19.34 -3.47
N GLN A 76 30.40 -19.33 -2.22
CA GLN A 76 29.17 -20.03 -1.82
C GLN A 76 28.04 -19.58 -2.74
N ALA A 77 27.35 -20.55 -3.34
CA ALA A 77 26.19 -20.28 -4.18
C ALA A 77 25.20 -19.41 -3.39
N PRO A 78 24.64 -18.34 -4.02
CA PRO A 78 23.70 -17.48 -3.32
C PRO A 78 22.53 -18.32 -2.81
N PRO A 79 22.01 -18.02 -1.59
CA PRO A 79 20.86 -18.74 -1.06
C PRO A 79 19.71 -18.67 -2.05
N PRO A 80 18.92 -19.75 -2.20
CA PRO A 80 17.79 -19.78 -3.13
C PRO A 80 16.86 -18.60 -2.81
N ARG A 81 16.68 -17.74 -3.81
CA ARG A 81 15.82 -16.56 -3.71
C ARG A 81 14.40 -17.00 -4.05
N PRO A 82 13.37 -16.43 -3.39
CA PRO A 82 12.02 -16.54 -3.88
C PRO A 82 11.99 -16.13 -5.36
N SER A 83 11.34 -16.94 -6.19
CA SER A 83 11.23 -16.68 -7.64
C SER A 83 9.76 -16.60 -8.05
N GLN A 84 9.51 -15.78 -9.07
CA GLN A 84 8.22 -15.70 -9.74
C GLN A 84 8.41 -16.18 -11.17
N ILE A 85 7.61 -17.17 -11.58
CA ILE A 85 7.55 -17.66 -12.95
C ILE A 85 6.26 -17.14 -13.56
N PHE A 86 6.36 -16.12 -14.41
CA PHE A 86 5.19 -15.53 -15.06
C PHE A 86 4.65 -16.42 -16.19
N HIS A 87 3.36 -16.30 -16.45
CA HIS A 87 2.70 -17.01 -17.55
C HIS A 87 3.32 -16.60 -18.90
N PRO A 88 3.66 -17.56 -19.79
CA PRO A 88 4.47 -17.31 -20.99
C PRO A 88 3.80 -16.40 -22.04
N HIS A 89 2.48 -16.28 -22.03
CA HIS A 89 1.72 -15.60 -23.08
C HIS A 89 0.92 -14.38 -22.62
N LEU A 90 0.72 -14.20 -21.31
CA LEU A 90 -0.08 -13.10 -20.77
C LEU A 90 0.82 -12.22 -19.92
N THR A 91 1.72 -11.52 -20.59
CA THR A 91 2.74 -10.63 -19.99
C THR A 91 2.23 -9.22 -19.73
N GLY A 92 0.94 -8.93 -19.98
CA GLY A 92 0.37 -7.59 -19.82
C GLY A 92 1.09 -6.55 -20.70
N ASN A 93 1.34 -6.89 -21.97
CA ASN A 93 2.29 -6.16 -22.82
C ASN A 93 2.03 -4.64 -22.83
N PRO A 94 3.07 -3.82 -22.57
CA PRO A 94 2.96 -2.37 -22.68
C PRO A 94 2.67 -1.96 -24.13
N LEU A 95 1.98 -0.83 -24.28
CA LEU A 95 1.69 -0.20 -25.56
C LEU A 95 2.98 -0.06 -26.42
N PRO A 96 2.87 -0.08 -27.77
CA PRO A 96 4.01 0.06 -28.66
C PRO A 96 4.92 1.25 -28.26
N PRO A 97 6.25 1.13 -28.37
CA PRO A 97 7.17 2.21 -28.05
C PRO A 97 6.78 3.51 -28.77
N GLY A 98 6.55 4.58 -28.02
CA GLY A 98 6.12 5.88 -28.57
C GLY A 98 4.61 6.12 -28.58
N THR A 99 3.79 5.20 -28.05
CA THR A 99 2.37 5.48 -27.80
C THR A 99 2.27 6.57 -26.74
N LEU A 100 1.77 7.75 -27.15
CA LEU A 100 1.50 8.83 -26.21
C LEU A 100 0.40 8.37 -25.24
N PRO A 101 0.57 8.56 -23.92
CA PRO A 101 -0.53 8.31 -23.00
C PRO A 101 -1.72 9.17 -23.42
N LEU A 102 -2.92 8.60 -23.36
CA LEU A 102 -4.15 9.38 -23.50
C LEU A 102 -4.09 10.56 -22.52
N PRO A 103 -4.54 11.77 -22.90
CA PRO A 103 -4.61 12.90 -21.98
C PRO A 103 -5.45 12.51 -20.76
N ARG A 104 -4.79 12.26 -19.63
CA ARG A 104 -5.40 11.66 -18.44
C ARG A 104 -6.39 12.56 -17.72
N THR A 105 -6.35 13.86 -17.99
CA THR A 105 -7.19 14.83 -17.29
C THR A 105 -7.38 16.06 -18.15
N ALA A 106 -8.64 16.42 -18.43
CA ALA A 106 -9.01 17.71 -19.01
C ALA A 106 -9.14 18.82 -17.94
N ALA A 107 -9.08 18.45 -16.66
CA ALA A 107 -9.16 19.38 -15.54
C ALA A 107 -7.92 20.27 -15.48
N GLN A 108 -8.15 21.56 -15.25
CA GLN A 108 -7.07 22.54 -15.11
C GLN A 108 -6.31 22.29 -13.81
N PRO A 109 -5.02 22.67 -13.71
CA PRO A 109 -4.24 22.53 -12.46
C PRO A 109 -4.83 23.22 -11.24
N THR A 110 -5.81 24.12 -11.44
CA THR A 110 -6.53 24.87 -10.41
C THR A 110 -7.95 24.35 -10.18
N ASP A 111 -8.35 23.27 -10.85
CA ASP A 111 -9.65 22.64 -10.68
C ASP A 111 -9.61 21.75 -9.43
N TRP A 112 -10.15 22.27 -8.34
CA TRP A 112 -10.27 21.56 -7.07
C TRP A 112 -11.64 20.90 -6.90
N SER A 113 -12.49 20.91 -7.94
CA SER A 113 -13.85 20.35 -7.89
C SER A 113 -13.84 18.90 -7.34
N PRO A 114 -14.74 18.55 -6.41
CA PRO A 114 -15.91 19.32 -5.96
C PRO A 114 -15.61 20.37 -4.87
N PHE A 115 -14.36 20.53 -4.47
CA PHE A 115 -13.97 21.55 -3.50
C PHE A 115 -13.86 22.92 -4.16
N GLU A 116 -14.24 23.96 -3.41
CA GLU A 116 -14.17 25.37 -3.81
C GLU A 116 -12.73 25.88 -3.87
N SER A 117 -11.79 25.23 -3.17
CA SER A 117 -10.40 25.66 -3.09
C SER A 117 -9.43 24.56 -2.65
N GLU A 118 -8.14 24.79 -2.88
CA GLU A 118 -7.05 23.93 -2.41
C GLU A 118 -7.09 23.74 -0.88
N ILE A 119 -7.36 24.81 -0.13
CA ILE A 119 -7.40 24.74 1.34
C ILE A 119 -8.56 23.88 1.82
N GLN A 120 -9.69 23.91 1.13
CA GLN A 120 -10.84 23.07 1.44
C GLN A 120 -10.52 21.59 1.19
N CYS A 121 -9.93 21.27 0.02
CA CYS A 121 -9.51 19.90 -0.31
C CYS A 121 -8.47 19.35 0.69
N ARG A 122 -7.41 20.11 0.97
CA ARG A 122 -6.35 19.68 1.91
C ARG A 122 -6.86 19.56 3.35
N THR A 123 -7.79 20.42 3.76
CA THR A 123 -8.44 20.29 5.07
C THR A 123 -9.22 18.99 5.17
N ALA A 124 -10.05 18.66 4.16
CA ALA A 124 -10.77 17.40 4.13
C ALA A 124 -9.83 16.18 4.14
N ASP A 125 -8.78 16.19 3.31
CA ASP A 125 -7.79 15.13 3.24
C ASP A 125 -7.08 14.90 4.59
N PHE A 126 -6.72 15.98 5.28
CA PHE A 126 -6.11 15.89 6.60
C PHE A 126 -7.09 15.35 7.64
N LEU A 127 -8.27 15.98 7.78
CA LEU A 127 -9.24 15.65 8.83
C LEU A 127 -9.88 14.27 8.65
N TYR A 128 -10.24 13.91 7.41
CA TYR A 128 -10.91 12.65 7.11
C TYR A 128 -9.91 11.49 6.98
N ARG A 129 -8.90 11.61 6.13
CA ARG A 129 -8.01 10.49 5.76
C ARG A 129 -6.78 10.38 6.65
N CYS A 130 -6.21 11.49 7.12
CA CYS A 130 -4.95 11.45 7.87
C CYS A 130 -5.14 11.29 9.38
N VAL A 131 -6.08 12.03 9.98
CA VAL A 131 -6.32 11.98 11.44
C VAL A 131 -7.62 11.29 11.83
N GLU A 132 -8.48 10.95 10.86
CA GLU A 132 -9.77 10.28 11.09
C GLU A 132 -10.59 10.95 12.22
N MET A 133 -10.66 12.28 12.16
CA MET A 133 -11.28 13.09 13.21
C MET A 133 -12.79 12.83 13.27
N SER A 134 -13.34 12.70 14.48
CA SER A 134 -14.78 12.51 14.67
C SER A 134 -15.58 13.72 14.18
N ALA A 135 -16.82 13.50 13.72
CA ALA A 135 -17.73 14.57 13.28
C ALA A 135 -17.85 15.71 14.29
N GLY A 136 -18.02 15.38 15.58
CA GLY A 136 -18.10 16.39 16.65
C GLY A 136 -16.83 17.21 16.82
N ASN A 137 -15.64 16.58 16.71
CA ASN A 137 -14.37 17.31 16.80
C ASN A 137 -14.12 18.16 15.54
N ILE A 138 -14.60 17.71 14.37
CA ILE A 138 -14.57 18.51 13.14
C ILE A 138 -15.40 19.78 13.35
N ASP A 139 -16.64 19.67 13.84
CA ASP A 139 -17.48 20.83 14.11
C ASP A 139 -16.84 21.78 15.14
N GLU A 140 -16.27 21.26 16.23
CA GLU A 140 -15.56 22.09 17.21
C GLU A 140 -14.39 22.85 16.57
N LEU A 141 -13.61 22.20 15.71
CA LEU A 141 -12.53 22.85 14.97
C LEU A 141 -13.05 23.93 14.01
N LEU A 142 -14.14 23.65 13.29
CA LEU A 142 -14.76 24.61 12.36
C LEU A 142 -15.34 25.82 13.12
N GLU A 143 -15.88 25.62 14.33
CA GLU A 143 -16.35 26.69 15.21
C GLU A 143 -15.18 27.57 15.69
N LEU A 144 -14.06 26.97 16.09
CA LEU A 144 -12.85 27.71 16.45
C LEU A 144 -12.31 28.55 15.28
N TRP A 145 -12.34 28.01 14.06
CA TRP A 145 -12.00 28.80 12.86
C TRP A 145 -12.99 29.92 12.59
N ALA A 146 -14.29 29.70 12.77
CA ALA A 146 -15.29 30.75 12.62
C ALA A 146 -15.02 31.91 13.59
N LEU A 147 -14.69 31.61 14.85
CA LEU A 147 -14.34 32.62 15.86
C LEU A 147 -13.08 33.43 15.49
N ASP A 148 -12.07 32.79 14.92
CA ASP A 148 -10.86 33.50 14.43
C ASP A 148 -11.19 34.41 13.23
N LYS A 149 -11.95 33.87 12.27
CA LYS A 149 -12.24 34.52 11.00
C LYS A 149 -13.29 35.63 11.06
N MET A 150 -14.11 35.68 12.13
CA MET A 150 -15.02 36.80 12.41
C MET A 150 -14.33 38.17 12.40
N LYS A 151 -13.02 38.23 12.64
CA LYS A 151 -12.23 39.47 12.63
C LYS A 151 -11.90 39.99 11.23
N SER A 152 -12.13 39.21 10.18
CA SER A 152 -11.67 39.52 8.81
C SER A 152 -12.69 39.23 7.71
N ASP A 153 -13.96 39.03 8.05
CA ASP A 153 -15.07 38.73 7.12
C ASP A 153 -14.74 37.59 6.13
N GLN A 154 -13.99 36.61 6.59
CA GLN A 154 -13.63 35.41 5.84
C GLN A 154 -14.41 34.22 6.37
N LEU A 155 -14.68 33.24 5.51
CA LEU A 155 -15.27 31.97 5.91
C LEU A 155 -14.17 30.93 6.17
N GLY A 156 -14.45 29.97 7.06
CA GLY A 156 -13.66 28.76 7.21
C GLY A 156 -13.76 27.87 5.97
N PRO A 157 -12.91 26.82 5.86
CA PRO A 157 -12.92 25.91 4.70
C PRO A 157 -14.23 25.12 4.58
N PHE A 158 -14.91 24.85 5.69
CA PHE A 158 -16.23 24.21 5.72
C PHE A 158 -17.12 24.90 6.74
N THR A 159 -18.43 24.77 6.55
CA THR A 159 -19.46 25.32 7.44
C THR A 159 -19.89 24.33 8.52
N SER A 160 -19.69 23.03 8.29
CA SER A 160 -19.95 21.92 9.20
C SER A 160 -19.24 20.66 8.72
N TYR A 161 -19.19 19.62 9.57
CA TYR A 161 -18.74 18.29 9.14
C TYR A 161 -19.60 17.71 8.00
N GLU A 162 -20.91 18.00 7.97
CA GLU A 162 -21.82 17.55 6.91
C GLU A 162 -21.46 18.15 5.56
N HIS A 163 -21.10 19.45 5.53
CA HIS A 163 -20.60 20.09 4.31
C HIS A 163 -19.31 19.39 3.86
N MET A 164 -18.38 19.13 4.79
CA MET A 164 -17.14 18.43 4.45
C MET A 164 -17.40 17.03 3.87
N TYR A 165 -18.24 16.22 4.52
CA TYR A 165 -18.56 14.87 4.06
C TYR A 165 -19.30 14.91 2.72
N SER A 166 -20.24 15.83 2.52
CA SER A 166 -20.94 16.02 1.25
C SER A 166 -19.97 16.37 0.12
N SER A 167 -18.96 17.23 0.38
CA SER A 167 -17.91 17.53 -0.61
C SER A 167 -17.05 16.31 -0.92
N ILE A 168 -16.73 15.46 0.06
CA ILE A 168 -16.00 14.21 -0.16
C ILE A 168 -16.85 13.24 -1.00
N ASP A 169 -18.13 13.08 -0.67
CA ASP A 169 -19.04 12.18 -1.38
C ASP A 169 -19.32 12.66 -2.82
N ALA A 170 -19.17 13.96 -3.09
CA ALA A 170 -19.32 14.53 -4.43
C ALA A 170 -18.11 14.28 -5.35
N ILE A 171 -17.00 13.71 -4.86
CA ILE A 171 -15.81 13.45 -5.67
C ILE A 171 -16.13 12.46 -6.79
N GLN A 172 -16.12 12.94 -8.03
CA GLN A 172 -16.37 12.14 -9.24
C GLN A 172 -15.10 11.45 -9.77
N LEU A 173 -13.92 11.88 -9.33
CA LEU A 173 -12.65 11.36 -9.84
C LEU A 173 -12.38 9.94 -9.31
N GLY A 174 -12.49 8.95 -10.20
CA GLY A 174 -12.40 7.54 -9.81
C GLY A 174 -13.70 7.02 -9.19
N ASP A 175 -14.84 7.55 -9.62
CA ASP A 175 -16.14 7.08 -9.15
C ASP A 175 -16.37 5.62 -9.55
N ALA A 176 -16.67 4.79 -8.56
CA ALA A 176 -16.92 3.37 -8.73
C ALA A 176 -18.05 2.98 -7.77
N PRO A 177 -19.26 3.57 -7.91
CA PRO A 177 -20.25 3.70 -6.84
C PRO A 177 -20.53 2.38 -6.12
N TRP A 178 -20.82 2.48 -4.81
CA TRP A 178 -21.24 1.31 -4.04
C TRP A 178 -22.53 0.75 -4.62
N LYS A 179 -22.53 -0.54 -4.92
CA LYS A 179 -23.69 -1.32 -5.31
C LYS A 179 -24.07 -2.21 -4.13
N CYS A 180 -25.36 -2.44 -3.96
CA CYS A 180 -25.90 -3.34 -2.94
C CYS A 180 -26.80 -4.37 -3.60
N PHE A 181 -26.69 -5.62 -3.17
CA PHE A 181 -27.69 -6.64 -3.44
C PHE A 181 -27.93 -7.46 -2.18
N THR A 182 -29.14 -7.98 -2.05
CA THR A 182 -29.51 -8.79 -0.90
C THR A 182 -29.30 -10.27 -1.22
N VAL A 183 -28.71 -10.99 -0.28
CA VAL A 183 -28.58 -12.45 -0.32
C VAL A 183 -29.31 -13.07 0.85
N SER A 184 -29.89 -14.24 0.63
CA SER A 184 -30.47 -15.09 1.66
C SER A 184 -30.07 -16.53 1.40
N TYR A 185 -30.17 -17.37 2.43
CA TYR A 185 -29.93 -18.79 2.29
C TYR A 185 -31.03 -19.41 1.42
N THR A 186 -30.65 -20.13 0.36
CA THR A 186 -31.58 -20.69 -0.63
C THR A 186 -31.97 -22.15 -0.38
N GLY A 187 -31.49 -22.75 0.71
CA GLY A 187 -31.82 -24.13 1.08
C GLY A 187 -33.06 -24.23 1.97
N ASP A 188 -33.47 -25.46 2.26
CA ASP A 188 -34.60 -25.73 3.15
C ASP A 188 -34.34 -25.19 4.57
N VAL A 189 -35.32 -24.47 5.11
CA VAL A 189 -35.30 -23.90 6.47
C VAL A 189 -36.29 -24.67 7.33
N GLN A 190 -35.80 -25.30 8.39
CA GLN A 190 -36.59 -26.00 9.38
C GLN A 190 -36.89 -25.12 10.60
N PRO A 191 -37.95 -25.37 11.38
CA PRO A 191 -38.27 -24.57 12.56
C PRO A 191 -37.18 -24.56 13.65
N SER A 192 -36.34 -25.60 13.68
CA SER A 192 -35.20 -25.71 14.60
C SER A 192 -33.92 -25.07 14.07
N ASP A 193 -33.94 -24.55 12.83
CA ASP A 193 -32.76 -23.95 12.22
C ASP A 193 -32.40 -22.61 12.87
N PRO A 194 -31.10 -22.25 12.88
CA PRO A 194 -30.66 -20.97 13.40
C PRO A 194 -31.18 -19.81 12.54
N SER A 195 -31.45 -18.67 13.20
CA SER A 195 -32.07 -17.49 12.59
C SER A 195 -31.30 -16.92 11.39
N TRP A 196 -29.99 -17.18 11.28
CA TRP A 196 -29.19 -16.76 10.14
C TRP A 196 -29.67 -17.36 8.81
N LYS A 197 -30.26 -18.56 8.81
CA LYS A 197 -30.78 -19.20 7.59
C LYS A 197 -32.03 -18.51 7.05
N SER A 198 -32.80 -17.85 7.91
CA SER A 198 -33.98 -17.07 7.51
C SER A 198 -33.70 -15.58 7.35
N ALA A 199 -32.46 -15.14 7.57
CA ALA A 199 -32.09 -13.74 7.50
C ALA A 199 -31.72 -13.32 6.07
N GLU A 200 -31.95 -12.04 5.79
CA GLU A 200 -31.47 -11.35 4.60
C GLU A 200 -30.21 -10.57 4.95
N TYR A 201 -29.22 -10.61 4.06
CA TYR A 201 -27.95 -9.92 4.22
C TYR A 201 -27.71 -9.02 3.03
N GLU A 202 -27.41 -7.76 3.29
CA GLU A 202 -26.96 -6.82 2.27
C GLU A 202 -25.47 -7.03 1.99
N VAL A 203 -25.14 -7.23 0.71
CA VAL A 203 -23.77 -7.30 0.23
C VAL A 203 -23.46 -6.01 -0.52
N TRP A 204 -22.63 -5.18 0.11
CA TRP A 204 -22.12 -3.94 -0.47
C TRP A 204 -20.81 -4.20 -1.20
N PHE A 205 -20.73 -3.81 -2.47
CA PHE A 205 -19.55 -4.03 -3.31
C PHE A 205 -19.33 -2.84 -4.27
N ARG A 206 -18.09 -2.65 -4.72
CA ARG A 206 -17.76 -1.77 -5.85
C ARG A 206 -17.62 -2.65 -7.09
N ASP A 207 -17.99 -2.15 -8.25
CA ASP A 207 -17.87 -2.91 -9.51
C ASP A 207 -16.40 -3.26 -9.79
N PRO A 208 -16.00 -4.55 -9.76
CA PRO A 208 -14.60 -4.93 -9.91
C PRO A 208 -14.01 -4.51 -11.26
N GLU A 209 -14.82 -4.47 -12.32
CA GLU A 209 -14.36 -4.04 -13.65
C GLU A 209 -14.00 -2.56 -13.62
N VAL A 210 -14.87 -1.72 -13.05
CA VAL A 210 -14.62 -0.28 -12.92
C VAL A 210 -13.38 0.00 -12.07
N ILE A 211 -13.23 -0.70 -10.94
CA ILE A 211 -12.06 -0.55 -10.06
C ILE A 211 -10.78 -0.94 -10.80
N MET A 212 -10.76 -2.09 -11.48
CA MET A 212 -9.59 -2.55 -12.21
C MET A 212 -9.23 -1.62 -13.37
N THR A 213 -10.21 -1.13 -14.13
CA THR A 213 -9.98 -0.15 -15.20
C THR A 213 -9.39 1.14 -14.65
N GLN A 214 -9.90 1.66 -13.53
CA GLN A 214 -9.36 2.87 -12.90
C GLN A 214 -7.94 2.67 -12.37
N MET A 215 -7.66 1.52 -11.75
CA MET A 215 -6.31 1.17 -11.30
C MET A 215 -5.34 1.09 -12.48
N LEU A 216 -5.75 0.50 -13.60
CA LEU A 216 -4.93 0.39 -14.81
C LEU A 216 -4.72 1.75 -15.50
N ASP A 217 -5.69 2.65 -15.45
CA ASP A 217 -5.59 3.97 -16.07
C ASP A 217 -4.69 4.93 -15.26
N LYS A 218 -4.56 4.72 -13.94
CA LYS A 218 -3.80 5.59 -13.04
C LYS A 218 -2.33 5.14 -12.86
N PRO A 219 -1.35 6.01 -13.20
CA PRO A 219 0.08 5.64 -13.15
C PRO A 219 0.62 5.50 -11.73
N GLU A 220 -0.08 6.04 -10.73
CA GLU A 220 0.27 5.86 -9.33
C GLU A 220 0.10 4.41 -8.86
N PHE A 221 -0.61 3.57 -9.62
CA PHE A 221 -0.72 2.14 -9.38
C PHE A 221 0.26 1.32 -10.22
N ASP A 222 1.14 1.95 -11.00
CA ASP A 222 2.11 1.22 -11.80
C ASP A 222 3.10 0.44 -10.93
N GLY A 223 3.15 -0.87 -11.14
CA GLY A 223 3.97 -1.79 -10.34
C GLY A 223 3.45 -2.02 -8.92
N HIS A 224 2.23 -1.60 -8.59
CA HIS A 224 1.60 -1.87 -7.30
C HIS A 224 0.84 -3.20 -7.24
N PHE A 225 0.64 -3.86 -8.38
CA PHE A 225 0.08 -5.20 -8.50
C PHE A 225 0.69 -5.94 -9.70
N ASP A 226 0.62 -7.26 -9.67
CA ASP A 226 1.04 -8.07 -10.80
C ASP A 226 -0.01 -8.02 -11.92
N TYR A 227 0.40 -7.66 -13.13
CA TYR A 227 -0.47 -7.60 -14.32
C TYR A 227 -0.66 -8.96 -14.99
N ALA A 228 0.18 -9.93 -14.64
CA ALA A 228 0.28 -11.23 -15.27
C ALA A 228 0.20 -12.33 -14.19
N PRO A 229 -0.52 -13.43 -14.44
CA PRO A 229 -0.48 -14.56 -13.54
C PRO A 229 0.91 -15.15 -13.43
N TYR A 230 1.25 -15.65 -12.25
CA TYR A 230 2.58 -16.18 -11.98
C TYR A 230 2.54 -17.33 -10.96
N ILE A 231 3.58 -18.15 -10.98
CA ILE A 231 3.85 -19.16 -9.95
C ILE A 231 4.92 -18.59 -9.02
N GLY A 232 4.52 -18.23 -7.81
CA GLY A 232 5.44 -17.81 -6.75
C GLY A 232 6.05 -19.02 -6.05
N LEU A 233 7.38 -19.12 -5.99
CA LEU A 233 8.09 -20.20 -5.31
C LEU A 233 8.85 -19.66 -4.09
N ASP A 234 8.77 -20.37 -2.97
CA ASP A 234 9.59 -20.10 -1.80
C ASP A 234 11.03 -20.63 -1.96
N LYS A 235 11.86 -20.43 -0.92
CA LYS A 235 13.27 -20.87 -0.93
C LYS A 235 13.44 -22.39 -1.05
N SER A 236 12.39 -23.17 -0.75
CA SER A 236 12.37 -24.63 -0.89
C SER A 236 11.83 -25.09 -2.24
N GLY A 237 11.45 -24.16 -3.13
CA GLY A 237 10.83 -24.46 -4.41
C GLY A 237 9.35 -24.84 -4.31
N LYS A 238 8.71 -24.60 -3.16
CA LYS A 238 7.28 -24.86 -2.98
C LYS A 238 6.47 -23.64 -3.40
N GLN A 239 5.34 -23.89 -4.05
CA GLN A 239 4.44 -22.82 -4.45
C GLN A 239 3.86 -22.07 -3.24
N ARG A 240 3.89 -20.74 -3.32
CA ARG A 240 3.34 -19.80 -2.36
C ARG A 240 2.35 -18.90 -3.08
N TRP A 241 1.16 -18.78 -2.50
CA TRP A 241 0.13 -17.83 -2.92
C TRP A 241 0.22 -16.57 -2.05
N SER A 242 0.18 -15.41 -2.69
CA SER A 242 0.28 -14.09 -2.03
C SER A 242 -0.79 -13.10 -2.48
N ASP A 243 -1.30 -13.25 -3.69
CA ASP A 243 -2.28 -12.36 -4.31
C ASP A 243 -3.12 -13.11 -5.35
N PHE A 244 -4.04 -12.40 -5.99
CA PHE A 244 -4.92 -12.94 -7.02
C PHE A 244 -4.15 -13.57 -8.19
N MET A 245 -3.08 -12.93 -8.66
CA MET A 245 -2.31 -13.39 -9.83
C MET A 245 -1.42 -14.60 -9.53
N SER A 246 -1.06 -14.83 -8.27
CA SER A 246 -0.41 -16.07 -7.85
C SER A 246 -1.34 -17.30 -7.87
N GLY A 247 -2.66 -17.07 -8.00
CA GLY A 247 -3.71 -18.07 -7.88
C GLY A 247 -3.84 -19.02 -9.07
N ASN A 248 -4.21 -20.28 -8.78
CA ASN A 248 -4.50 -21.29 -9.81
C ASN A 248 -5.61 -20.85 -10.77
N TYR A 249 -6.59 -20.08 -10.27
CA TYR A 249 -7.66 -19.55 -11.11
C TYR A 249 -7.10 -18.63 -12.20
N ALA A 250 -6.32 -17.62 -11.81
CA ALA A 250 -5.73 -16.66 -12.75
C ALA A 250 -4.85 -17.38 -13.79
N TRP A 251 -4.00 -18.31 -13.35
CA TRP A 251 -3.17 -19.12 -14.26
C TRP A 251 -4.02 -19.93 -15.26
N ARG A 252 -5.02 -20.67 -14.80
CA ARG A 252 -5.86 -21.50 -15.69
C ARG A 252 -6.71 -20.67 -16.63
N HIS A 253 -7.24 -19.55 -16.16
CA HIS A 253 -8.03 -18.64 -16.98
C HIS A 253 -7.18 -18.03 -18.10
N SER A 254 -5.89 -17.79 -17.84
CA SER A 254 -4.91 -17.38 -18.85
C SER A 254 -4.69 -18.40 -19.98
N GLU A 255 -4.76 -19.70 -19.67
CA GLU A 255 -4.65 -20.76 -20.68
C GLU A 255 -5.90 -20.81 -21.59
N TRP A 256 -7.07 -20.42 -21.08
CA TRP A 256 -8.34 -20.52 -21.80
C TRP A 256 -8.49 -19.52 -22.95
N TYR A 257 -7.74 -18.42 -22.93
CA TYR A 257 -7.72 -17.42 -24.00
C TYR A 257 -6.65 -17.68 -25.08
N LEU A 258 -5.78 -18.67 -24.90
CA LEU A 258 -4.79 -19.07 -25.92
C LEU A 258 -5.38 -19.51 -27.27
N PRO A 259 -6.59 -20.08 -27.39
CA PRO A 259 -7.15 -20.42 -28.69
C PRO A 259 -7.65 -19.20 -29.51
N LEU A 260 -7.61 -17.98 -28.97
CA LEU A 260 -8.21 -16.77 -29.57
C LEU A 260 -7.19 -15.64 -29.84
N LEU A 261 -5.89 -15.87 -29.63
CA LEU A 261 -4.78 -14.98 -29.99
C LEU A 261 -3.89 -15.65 -31.03
#